data_AF-E1X5U8-F1
#
_entry.id   AF-E1X5U8-F1
#
_cell.length_a   1.000
_cell.length_b   1.000
_cell.length_c   1.000
_cell.angle_alpha   90.00
_cell.angle_beta   90.00
_cell.angle_gamma   90.00
#
_symmetry.space_group_name_H-M   'P 1'
#
loop_
_entity.id
_entity.type
_entity.pdbx_description
1 polymer ?
#
loop_
_entity_poly.entity_id
_entity_poly.type
_entity_poly.pdbx_seq_one_letter_code
_entity_poly.pdbx_strand_id
1 'polypeptide(L)' 'MAKKKGNNPKKVKDYNIPESGDKLDATLSIRLSSELKDRLQSYCKKNGFTTNYIVNHIFNEFLDTQGA' A
#
# COMPACT_ATOMS: atom_id res chain seq x y z
N MET A 1 -35.02 -27.40 -23.64
CA MET A 1 -34.60 -26.14 -24.29
C MET A 1 -33.83 -25.30 -23.28
N ALA A 2 -32.50 -25.22 -23.40
CA ALA A 2 -31.63 -24.51 -22.47
C ALA A 2 -31.60 -23.01 -22.79
N LYS A 3 -32.14 -22.18 -21.90
CA LYS A 3 -32.03 -20.71 -21.98
C LYS A 3 -30.61 -20.32 -21.55
N LYS A 4 -29.75 -19.94 -22.49
CA LYS A 4 -28.44 -19.34 -22.22
C LYS A 4 -28.65 -18.02 -21.48
N LYS A 5 -28.22 -17.94 -20.21
CA LYS A 5 -28.16 -16.68 -19.47
C LYS A 5 -27.06 -15.82 -20.10
N GLY A 6 -27.46 -14.64 -20.57
CA GLY A 6 -26.57 -13.65 -21.15
C GLY A 6 -25.45 -13.27 -20.18
N ASN A 7 -24.25 -13.16 -20.73
CA ASN A 7 -23.05 -12.72 -20.04
C ASN A 7 -23.25 -11.25 -19.65
N ASN A 8 -23.41 -10.96 -18.36
CA ASN A 8 -23.54 -9.58 -17.87
C ASN A 8 -22.28 -8.79 -18.24
N PRO A 9 -22.40 -7.58 -18.82
CA PRO A 9 -21.25 -6.73 -19.08
C PRO A 9 -20.54 -6.40 -17.76
N LYS A 10 -19.21 -6.57 -17.73
CA LYS A 10 -18.35 -6.16 -16.62
C LYS A 10 -18.62 -4.68 -16.33
N LYS A 11 -19.13 -4.37 -15.13
CA LYS A 11 -19.26 -3.00 -14.65
C LYS A 11 -17.89 -2.32 -14.75
N VAL A 12 -17.83 -1.22 -15.49
CA VAL A 12 -16.69 -0.30 -15.47
C VAL A 12 -16.51 0.11 -14.00
N LYS A 13 -15.32 -0.12 -13.45
CA LYS A 13 -15.02 0.39 -12.11
C LYS A 13 -14.83 1.90 -12.26
N ASP A 14 -15.80 2.68 -11.80
CA ASP A 14 -15.62 4.12 -11.65
C ASP A 14 -14.51 4.34 -10.63
N TYR A 15 -13.38 4.87 -11.10
CA TYR A 15 -12.28 5.28 -10.23
C TYR A 15 -12.62 6.65 -9.68
N ASN A 16 -13.20 6.69 -8.48
CA ASN A 16 -13.34 7.95 -7.76
C ASN A 16 -11.98 8.38 -7.21
N ILE A 17 -11.64 9.64 -7.47
CA ILE A 17 -10.50 10.30 -6.83
C ILE A 17 -10.84 10.40 -5.33
N PRO A 18 -9.95 9.97 -4.42
CA PRO A 18 -10.23 10.04 -2.99
C PRO A 18 -10.47 11.47 -2.52
N GLU A 19 -11.45 11.67 -1.64
CA GLU A 19 -11.72 12.97 -1.04
C GLU A 19 -10.87 13.16 0.22
N SER A 20 -10.52 14.42 0.54
CA SER A 20 -9.75 14.74 1.74
C SER A 20 -10.49 14.31 3.01
N GLY A 21 -9.97 13.29 3.70
CA GLY A 21 -10.56 12.72 4.91
C GLY A 21 -10.94 11.24 4.78
N ASP A 22 -10.92 10.69 3.57
CA ASP A 22 -11.03 9.25 3.39
C ASP A 22 -9.84 8.54 4.05
N LYS A 23 -10.13 7.60 4.96
CA LYS A 23 -9.12 6.65 5.44
C LYS A 23 -8.80 5.69 4.30
N LEU A 24 -7.88 6.12 3.44
CA LEU A 24 -7.26 5.26 2.45
C LEU A 24 -6.31 4.33 3.18
N ASP A 25 -6.85 3.24 3.73
CA ASP A 25 -6.05 2.09 4.17
C ASP A 25 -5.57 1.33 2.91
N ALA A 26 -4.73 1.99 2.13
CA ALA A 26 -4.06 1.38 1.00
C ALA A 26 -3.03 0.38 1.51
N THR A 27 -3.26 -0.91 1.25
CA THR A 27 -2.29 -1.94 1.59
C THR A 27 -1.19 -1.98 0.54
N LEU A 28 0.03 -1.63 0.93
CA LEU A 28 1.21 -1.67 0.07
C LEU A 28 1.99 -2.96 0.29
N SER A 29 2.17 -3.75 -0.78
CA SER A 29 3.01 -4.96 -0.76
C SER A 29 4.36 -4.67 -1.40
N ILE A 30 5.42 -4.57 -0.59
CA ILE A 30 6.78 -4.27 -1.05
C ILE A 30 7.63 -5.54 -0.98
N ARG A 31 8.37 -5.83 -2.06
CA ARG A 31 9.43 -6.84 -2.02
C ARG A 31 10.74 -6.15 -1.62
N LEU A 32 11.29 -6.57 -0.49
CA LEU A 32 12.63 -6.19 -0.04
C LEU A 32 13.56 -7.39 -0.19
N SER A 33 14.86 -7.14 -0.35
CA SER A 33 15.86 -8.21 -0.20
C SER A 33 15.79 -8.78 1.22
N SER A 34 16.17 -10.05 1.37
CA SER A 34 16.17 -10.74 2.67
C SER A 34 17.03 -10.00 3.70
N GLU A 35 18.24 -9.60 3.29
CA GLU A 35 19.16 -8.84 4.15
C GLU A 35 18.56 -7.53 4.65
N LEU A 36 17.95 -6.74 3.75
CA LEU A 36 17.36 -5.46 4.12
C LEU A 36 16.16 -5.66 5.06
N LYS A 37 15.34 -6.68 4.81
CA LYS A 37 14.21 -7.04 5.67
C LYS A 37 14.69 -7.40 7.08
N ASP A 38 15.72 -8.21 7.21
CA ASP A 38 16.24 -8.66 8.50
C ASP A 38 16.85 -7.49 9.30
N ARG A 39 17.57 -6.61 8.61
CA ARG A 39 18.13 -5.38 9.21
C ARG A 39 17.02 -4.43 9.67
N LEU A 40 15.99 -4.23 8.84
CA LEU A 40 14.85 -3.39 9.17
C LEU A 40 14.08 -3.94 10.37
N GLN A 41 13.82 -5.24 10.41
CA GLN A 41 13.15 -5.89 11.54
C GLN A 41 13.97 -5.79 12.83
N SER A 42 15.28 -5.99 12.75
CA SER A 42 16.19 -5.86 13.90
C SER A 42 16.21 -4.43 14.43
N TYR A 43 16.26 -3.44 13.54
CA TYR A 43 16.17 -2.03 13.90
C TYR A 43 14.83 -1.68 14.56
N CYS A 44 13.71 -2.15 13.99
CA CYS A 44 12.38 -1.95 14.55
C CYS A 44 12.27 -2.53 15.96
N LYS A 45 12.73 -3.77 16.17
CA LYS A 45 12.73 -4.43 17.49
C LYS A 45 13.57 -3.67 18.51
N LYS A 46 14.77 -3.21 18.13
CA LYS A 46 15.68 -2.48 19.02
C LYS A 46 15.09 -1.17 19.52
N ASN A 47 14.33 -0.47 18.68
CA ASN A 47 13.79 0.85 18.98
C ASN A 47 12.31 0.84 19.39
N GLY A 48 11.66 -0.34 19.46
CA GLY A 48 10.25 -0.44 19.81
C GLY A 48 9.29 0.08 18.73
N PHE A 49 9.73 0.13 17.47
CA PHE A 49 8.91 0.60 16.34
C PHE A 49 8.25 -0.55 15.59
N THR A 50 7.12 -0.24 14.93
CA THR A 50 6.52 -1.16 13.96
C THR A 50 7.16 -0.97 12.60
N THR A 51 7.28 -2.05 11.82
CA THR A 51 7.81 -1.97 10.45
C THR A 51 6.99 -1.03 9.57
N ASN A 52 5.66 -1.03 9.75
CA ASN A 52 4.77 -0.13 9.00
C ASN A 52 5.07 1.35 9.27
N TYR A 53 5.28 1.71 10.55
CA TYR A 53 5.64 3.07 10.93
C TYR A 53 6.92 3.54 10.24
N ILE A 54 7.99 2.73 10.30
CA ILE A 54 9.28 3.09 9.69
C ILE A 54 9.17 3.19 8.17
N VAL A 55 8.46 2.26 7.53
CA VAL A 55 8.28 2.28 6.07
C VAL A 55 7.53 3.54 5.62
N ASN A 56 6.45 3.92 6.31
CA ASN A 56 5.73 5.15 5.99
C ASN A 56 6.56 6.40 6.26
N HIS A 57 7.36 6.41 7.34
CA HIS A 57 8.27 7.52 7.63
C HIS A 57 9.31 7.71 6.52
N ILE A 58 9.93 6.62 6.05
CA ILE A 58 10.90 6.65 4.94
C ILE A 58 10.24 7.18 3.66
N PHE A 59 9.00 6.75 3.36
CA PHE A 59 8.30 7.26 2.18
C PHE A 59 7.97 8.74 2.30
N ASN A 60 7.53 9.21 3.46
CA ASN A 60 7.27 10.64 3.67
C ASN A 60 8.55 11.46 3.51
N GLU A 61 9.66 11.07 4.15
CA GLU A 61 10.94 11.77 3.98
C GLU A 61 11.41 11.77 2.52
N PHE A 62 11.24 10.65 1.82
CA PHE A 62 11.58 10.56 0.40
C PHE A 62 10.71 11.48 -0.46
N LEU A 63 9.40 11.51 -0.23
CA LEU A 63 8.49 12.37 -0.99
C LEU A 63 8.75 13.86 -0.69
N ASP A 64 9.02 14.20 0.58
CA ASP A 64 9.37 15.56 0.99
C ASP A 64 10.67 16.03 0.32
N THR A 65 11.66 15.14 0.17
CA THR A 65 12.92 15.47 -0.55
C THR A 65 12.78 15.55 -2.06
N GLN A 66 11.75 14.93 -2.66
CA GLN A 66 11.46 15.06 -4.10
C GLN A 66 10.56 16.27 -4.41
N GLY A 67 9.83 16.78 -3.41
CA GLY A 67 8.94 17.94 -3.53
C GLY A 67 9.60 19.30 -3.24
N ALA A 68 10.85 19.31 -2.77
CA ALA A 68 11.67 20.50 -2.52
C ALA A 68 12.58 20.83 -3.71
#